data_AF-A0A2T4WSX0-F1
#
_entry.id   AF-A0A2T4WSX0-F1
#
_cell.length_a   1.000
_cell.length_b   1.000
_cell.length_c   1.000
_cell.angle_alpha   90.00
_cell.angle_beta   90.00
_cell.angle_gamma   90.00
#
_symmetry.space_group_name_H-M   'P 1'
#
loop_
_entity.id
_entity.type
_entity.pdbx_description
1 polymer ?
#
loop_
_entity_poly.entity_id
_entity_poly.type
_entity_poly.pdbx_seq_one_letter_code
_entity_poly.pdbx_strand_id
1 'polypeptide(L)'
;MIESESVDTTPPGVTLVDGETFFTVECPYAAEVTCEIFKEYTQTHGRLFPMQKSGPGKWELRIAENLRGQWYGYRIKPNGNTRWHNPYEGQLFADPRSPLVTVKNNYRQEAKTLIADTSFDWEDDNHVLPDHPSDLIIYETHIRDLTSDPSARNFAKGDYLRFIEPGQKGGIEHLKELGVNAVEFLPLQKFAPFEPPFGKETAEGFLNTWNPYSFNYWGYMTSFFFSPETMYASDHGEVLSGATEATLKEYKQLVKTLHAHGFTVIMDVVYNHTSLFDMNPLTHLAPEHFLRLDEQGKLLNRSGTGNELKTEDPFVRQLIKDSVRYWIEEFHIDGFRFDLAALIDHQTRIEIREMVDQIDPRILLIAEPWGGSYEPSVFSDQNWPSWNDRIRNTVKGSDPVHDKGFIFSDWQFE
;
A
#
# COMPACT_ATOMS: atom_id res chain seq x y z
N MET A 1 -5.41 40.81 12.87
CA MET A 1 -5.58 40.55 11.44
C MET A 1 -4.93 39.20 11.22
N ILE A 2 -5.75 38.17 11.08
CA ILE A 2 -5.29 36.80 10.82
C ILE A 2 -5.04 36.78 9.32
N GLU A 3 -3.77 36.69 8.93
CA GLU A 3 -3.39 36.47 7.54
C GLU A 3 -4.01 35.14 7.11
N SER A 4 -4.90 35.19 6.12
CA SER A 4 -5.40 34.02 5.44
C SER A 4 -4.23 33.41 4.67
N GLU A 5 -3.61 32.38 5.23
CA GLU A 5 -2.78 31.47 4.44
C GLU A 5 -3.68 30.91 3.34
N SER A 6 -3.34 31.24 2.09
CA SER A 6 -3.94 30.62 0.92
C SER A 6 -3.54 29.15 0.94
N VAL A 7 -4.42 28.30 1.46
CA VAL A 7 -4.31 26.85 1.30
C VAL A 7 -4.34 26.59 -0.20
N ASP A 8 -3.25 26.07 -0.72
CA ASP A 8 -3.09 25.63 -2.09
C ASP A 8 -4.07 24.44 -2.30
N THR A 9 -5.27 24.71 -2.85
CA THR A 9 -6.48 23.89 -2.64
C THR A 9 -6.60 22.64 -3.54
N THR A 10 -5.52 22.17 -4.16
CA THR A 10 -5.60 20.97 -5.03
C THR A 10 -5.04 19.75 -4.29
N PRO A 11 -5.84 18.69 -4.05
CA PRO A 11 -5.37 17.46 -3.43
C PRO A 11 -4.17 16.86 -4.21
N PRO A 12 -3.26 16.17 -3.52
CA PRO A 12 -2.12 15.52 -4.17
C PRO A 12 -2.59 14.41 -5.13
N GLY A 13 -1.90 14.23 -6.27
CA GLY A 13 -2.26 13.24 -7.30
C GLY A 13 -3.20 13.81 -8.37
N VAL A 14 -4.16 13.00 -8.83
CA VAL A 14 -5.17 13.42 -9.81
C VAL A 14 -6.51 13.71 -9.15
N THR A 15 -7.13 14.84 -9.50
CA THR A 15 -8.47 15.22 -9.01
C THR A 15 -9.35 15.69 -10.16
N LEU A 16 -10.61 15.27 -10.16
CA LEU A 16 -11.64 15.73 -11.11
C LEU A 16 -12.52 16.77 -10.42
N VAL A 17 -12.58 17.99 -10.97
CA VAL A 17 -13.38 19.10 -10.41
C VAL A 17 -14.10 19.83 -11.54
N ASP A 18 -15.42 19.97 -11.45
CA ASP A 18 -16.25 20.75 -12.38
C ASP A 18 -16.02 20.45 -13.88
N GLY A 19 -15.73 19.19 -14.21
CA GLY A 19 -15.46 18.76 -15.59
C GLY A 19 -14.05 19.07 -16.09
N GLU A 20 -13.15 19.48 -15.21
CA GLU A 20 -11.72 19.65 -15.46
C GLU A 20 -10.90 18.59 -14.71
N THR A 21 -9.65 18.40 -15.13
CA THR A 21 -8.73 17.47 -14.49
C THR A 21 -7.49 18.22 -13.99
N PHE A 22 -7.19 18.04 -12.71
CA PHE A 22 -6.05 18.62 -12.05
C PHE A 22 -5.06 17.51 -11.69
N PHE A 23 -3.78 17.78 -11.90
CA PHE A 23 -2.69 16.89 -11.57
C PHE A 23 -1.72 17.63 -10.68
N THR A 24 -1.29 16.99 -9.61
CA THR A 24 -0.22 17.46 -8.75
C THR A 24 0.73 16.30 -8.48
N VAL A 25 2.03 16.58 -8.54
CA VAL A 25 3.05 15.59 -8.19
C VAL A 25 4.19 16.29 -7.47
N GLU A 26 4.65 15.64 -6.41
CA GLU A 26 5.82 16.09 -5.68
C GLU A 26 7.03 15.35 -6.27
N CYS A 27 7.96 16.10 -6.85
CA CYS A 27 9.23 15.65 -7.38
C CYS A 27 10.32 16.73 -7.11
N PRO A 28 10.91 16.76 -5.90
CA PRO A 28 11.90 17.77 -5.51
C PRO A 28 13.17 17.78 -6.35
N TYR A 29 13.46 16.70 -7.05
CA TYR A 29 14.70 16.52 -7.81
C TYR A 29 14.53 16.76 -9.32
N ALA A 30 13.31 16.99 -9.80
CA ALA A 30 13.08 17.29 -11.20
C ALA A 30 13.45 18.74 -11.56
N ALA A 31 14.05 18.91 -12.74
CA ALA A 31 14.18 20.18 -13.46
C ALA A 31 12.93 20.48 -14.27
N GLU A 32 12.34 19.45 -14.86
CA GLU A 32 11.15 19.49 -15.69
C GLU A 32 10.30 18.25 -15.40
N VAL A 33 8.99 18.42 -15.33
CA VAL A 33 8.02 17.33 -15.24
C VAL A 33 7.02 17.47 -16.39
N THR A 34 6.78 16.38 -17.10
CA THR A 34 5.77 16.30 -18.16
C THR A 34 4.75 15.23 -17.80
N CYS A 35 3.47 15.58 -17.81
CA CYS A 35 2.36 14.64 -17.74
C CYS A 35 2.06 14.11 -19.16
N GLU A 36 1.99 12.80 -19.34
CA GLU A 36 1.63 12.15 -20.59
C GLU A 36 0.30 11.42 -20.43
N ILE A 37 -0.70 11.81 -21.23
CA ILE A 37 -2.07 11.27 -21.16
C ILE A 37 -2.37 10.37 -22.35
N PHE A 38 -2.93 9.19 -22.08
CA PHE A 38 -3.22 8.13 -23.03
C PHE A 38 -4.73 7.83 -23.06
N LYS A 39 -5.28 7.68 -24.26
CA LYS A 39 -6.68 7.25 -24.47
C LYS A 39 -6.88 5.77 -24.21
N GLU A 40 -5.84 4.96 -24.42
CA GLU A 40 -5.84 3.52 -24.16
C GLU A 40 -4.55 3.13 -23.44
N TYR A 41 -4.65 2.20 -22.49
CA TYR A 41 -3.49 1.71 -21.75
C TYR A 41 -2.36 1.20 -22.66
N THR A 42 -2.69 0.55 -23.78
CA THR A 42 -1.71 -0.07 -24.70
C THR A 42 -0.89 0.93 -25.52
N GLN A 43 -1.27 2.21 -25.55
CA GLN A 43 -0.53 3.23 -26.29
C GLN A 43 0.88 3.42 -25.73
N THR A 44 1.90 3.44 -26.59
CA THR A 44 3.28 3.73 -26.17
C THR A 44 3.55 5.23 -26.03
N HIS A 45 2.76 6.07 -26.71
CA HIS A 45 2.85 7.52 -26.67
C HIS A 45 1.47 8.16 -26.51
N GLY A 46 1.41 9.20 -25.70
CA GLY A 46 0.21 9.97 -25.37
C GLY A 46 0.36 11.47 -25.72
N ARG A 47 -0.60 12.27 -25.26
CA ARG A 47 -0.56 13.74 -25.31
C ARG A 47 0.35 14.23 -24.17
N LEU A 48 1.38 14.99 -24.52
CA LEU A 48 2.36 15.53 -23.56
C LEU A 48 1.94 16.93 -23.09
N PHE A 49 2.03 17.15 -21.78
CA PHE A 49 1.73 18.42 -21.13
C PHE A 49 2.83 18.76 -20.12
N PRO A 50 3.61 19.82 -20.38
CA PRO A 50 4.55 20.34 -19.38
C PRO A 50 3.81 20.79 -18.12
N MET A 51 4.28 20.36 -16.96
CA MET A 51 3.73 20.80 -15.66
C MET A 51 4.42 22.08 -15.20
N GLN A 52 3.70 22.90 -14.43
CA GLN A 52 4.21 24.13 -13.83
C GLN A 52 4.70 23.86 -12.43
N LYS A 53 5.80 24.50 -12.03
CA LYS A 53 6.31 24.39 -10.65
C LYS A 53 5.53 25.33 -9.73
N SER A 54 4.80 24.77 -8.77
CA SER A 54 3.99 25.53 -7.81
C SER A 54 4.69 25.76 -6.47
N GLY A 55 5.75 25.00 -6.17
CA GLY A 55 6.53 25.16 -4.95
C GLY A 55 7.83 24.36 -4.94
N PRO A 56 8.55 24.32 -3.81
CA PRO A 56 9.73 23.47 -3.65
C PRO A 56 9.40 22.00 -3.91
N GLY A 57 9.75 21.53 -5.10
CA GLY A 57 9.47 20.16 -5.54
C GLY A 57 8.03 19.85 -5.89
N LYS A 58 7.12 20.84 -5.91
CA LYS A 58 5.73 20.63 -6.27
C LYS A 58 5.47 21.05 -7.71
N TRP A 59 4.76 20.20 -8.45
CA TRP A 59 4.42 20.40 -9.84
C TRP A 59 2.92 20.23 -10.01
N GLU A 60 2.32 21.11 -10.81
CA GLU A 60 0.89 21.12 -11.07
C GLU A 60 0.57 21.26 -12.55
N LEU A 61 -0.60 20.74 -12.94
CA LEU A 61 -1.15 20.89 -14.27
C LEU A 61 -2.67 20.90 -14.17
N ARG A 62 -3.28 21.90 -14.81
CA ARG A 62 -4.72 21.97 -15.01
C ARG A 62 -5.04 21.75 -16.48
N ILE A 63 -5.97 20.86 -16.77
CA ILE A 63 -6.51 20.64 -18.10
C ILE A 63 -8.02 20.86 -18.05
N ALA A 64 -8.53 21.78 -18.87
CA ALA A 64 -9.95 22.10 -19.00
C ALA A 64 -10.72 21.02 -19.80
N GLU A 65 -10.50 19.76 -19.46
CA GLU A 65 -11.14 18.57 -20.04
C GLU A 65 -11.40 17.58 -18.90
N ASN A 66 -12.54 16.87 -18.94
CA ASN A 66 -12.77 15.72 -18.09
C ASN A 66 -12.05 14.53 -18.71
N LEU A 67 -10.99 14.06 -18.05
CA LEU A 67 -10.15 12.98 -18.55
C LEU A 67 -10.45 11.63 -17.89
N ARG A 68 -11.56 11.49 -17.15
CA ARG A 68 -11.97 10.21 -16.56
C ARG A 68 -11.97 9.09 -17.60
N GLY A 69 -11.44 7.93 -17.21
CA GLY A 69 -11.31 6.76 -18.08
C GLY A 69 -10.11 6.80 -19.03
N GLN A 70 -9.32 7.88 -19.02
CA GLN A 70 -8.01 7.91 -19.66
C GLN A 70 -6.91 7.55 -18.66
N TRP A 71 -5.72 7.28 -19.17
CA TRP A 71 -4.55 6.95 -18.37
C TRP A 71 -3.53 8.08 -18.41
N TYR A 72 -2.72 8.19 -17.37
CA TYR A 72 -1.55 9.06 -17.41
C TYR A 72 -0.34 8.45 -16.71
N GLY A 73 0.81 9.05 -16.96
CA GLY A 73 2.02 8.91 -16.17
C GLY A 73 2.88 10.15 -16.33
N TYR A 74 3.98 10.20 -15.59
CA TYR A 74 4.91 11.32 -15.63
C TYR A 74 6.23 10.91 -16.28
N ARG A 75 6.85 11.90 -16.92
CA ARG A 75 8.25 11.85 -17.33
C ARG A 75 8.99 12.98 -16.62
N ILE A 76 10.13 12.65 -16.04
CA ILE A 76 10.97 13.61 -15.35
C ILE A 76 12.28 13.79 -16.10
N LYS A 77 12.77 15.03 -16.07
CA LYS A 77 14.16 15.35 -16.35
C LYS A 77 14.80 15.77 -15.02
N PRO A 78 15.76 15.01 -14.47
CA PRO A 78 16.43 15.35 -13.23
C PRO A 78 17.16 16.70 -13.31
N ASN A 79 17.30 17.36 -12.16
CA ASN A 79 18.24 18.46 -12.00
C ASN A 79 19.65 17.87 -12.13
N GLY A 80 20.44 18.33 -13.12
CA GLY A 80 21.77 17.78 -13.47
C GLY A 80 22.89 17.91 -12.42
N ASN A 81 22.52 18.06 -11.14
CA ASN A 81 23.42 18.13 -9.99
C ASN A 81 23.27 16.91 -9.06
N THR A 82 22.65 15.82 -9.52
CA THR A 82 22.68 14.56 -8.80
C THR A 82 24.06 13.95 -8.98
N ARG A 83 24.73 13.55 -7.89
CA ARG A 83 26.01 12.80 -7.93
C ARG A 83 25.88 11.41 -8.58
N TRP A 84 24.72 11.13 -9.15
CA TRP A 84 24.22 9.80 -9.34
C TRP A 84 23.32 9.74 -10.58
N HIS A 85 23.41 8.62 -11.28
CA HIS A 85 22.78 8.38 -12.57
C HIS A 85 21.51 7.55 -12.36
N ASN A 86 20.34 8.14 -12.62
CA ASN A 86 19.08 7.38 -12.66
C ASN A 86 19.01 6.62 -14.01
N PRO A 87 19.09 5.28 -14.01
CA PRO A 87 19.03 4.49 -15.25
C PRO A 87 17.66 4.53 -15.94
N TYR A 88 16.64 5.06 -15.26
CA TYR A 88 15.27 5.22 -15.74
C TYR A 88 14.93 6.66 -16.15
N GLU A 89 15.93 7.54 -16.28
CA GLU A 89 15.73 8.92 -16.74
C GLU A 89 14.91 8.96 -18.05
N GLY A 90 13.87 9.81 -18.07
CA GLY A 90 12.98 9.97 -19.22
C GLY A 90 11.98 8.84 -19.46
N GLN A 91 12.03 7.75 -18.69
CA GLN A 91 11.00 6.71 -18.74
C GLN A 91 9.69 7.22 -18.12
N LEU A 92 8.58 6.61 -18.55
CA LEU A 92 7.27 6.87 -17.99
C LEU A 92 7.13 6.10 -16.68
N PHE A 93 6.66 6.76 -15.63
CA PHE A 93 6.22 6.11 -14.39
C PHE A 93 4.81 6.58 -14.03
N ALA A 94 4.04 5.69 -13.41
CA ALA A 94 2.71 6.03 -12.89
C ALA A 94 2.81 6.92 -11.64
N ASP A 95 1.71 7.58 -11.28
CA ASP A 95 1.70 8.49 -10.14
C ASP A 95 2.00 7.75 -8.82
N PRO A 96 2.99 8.16 -8.01
CA PRO A 96 3.24 7.56 -6.69
C PRO A 96 2.02 7.64 -5.74
N ARG A 97 1.13 8.60 -5.96
CA ARG A 97 -0.12 8.81 -5.23
C ARG A 97 -1.36 8.39 -6.04
N SER A 98 -1.17 7.48 -6.99
CA SER A 98 -2.25 6.97 -7.82
C SER A 98 -3.35 6.31 -6.97
N PRO A 99 -4.61 6.76 -7.06
CA PRO A 99 -5.72 6.10 -6.37
C PRO A 99 -6.06 4.76 -7.04
N LEU A 100 -5.79 4.64 -8.35
CA LEU A 100 -5.98 3.41 -9.12
C LEU A 100 -4.96 3.31 -10.25
N VAL A 101 -4.21 2.22 -10.28
CA VAL A 101 -3.28 1.88 -11.36
C VAL A 101 -3.81 0.76 -12.22
N THR A 102 -3.51 0.84 -13.51
CA THR A 102 -3.62 -0.30 -14.43
C THR A 102 -2.23 -0.86 -14.67
N VAL A 103 -2.06 -2.17 -14.50
CA VAL A 103 -0.77 -2.85 -14.66
C VAL A 103 -0.89 -4.09 -15.55
N LYS A 104 0.19 -4.43 -16.26
CA LYS A 104 0.35 -5.76 -16.85
C LYS A 104 0.65 -6.79 -15.77
N ASN A 105 0.07 -7.96 -15.91
CA ASN A 105 0.26 -9.09 -15.00
C ASN A 105 1.56 -9.86 -15.35
N ASN A 106 2.69 -9.20 -15.12
CA ASN A 106 4.04 -9.75 -15.26
C ASN A 106 4.96 -9.17 -14.17
N TYR A 107 6.23 -9.57 -14.12
CA TYR A 107 7.15 -9.12 -13.07
C TYR A 107 7.54 -7.64 -13.16
N ARG A 108 7.42 -7.01 -14.33
CA ARG A 108 7.73 -5.58 -14.52
C ARG A 108 6.56 -4.68 -14.11
N GLN A 109 5.34 -5.21 -14.13
CA GLN A 109 4.10 -4.50 -13.85
C GLN A 109 4.04 -3.12 -14.51
N GLU A 110 4.17 -3.05 -15.83
CA GLU A 110 4.17 -1.74 -16.47
C GLU A 110 2.89 -0.98 -16.16
N ALA A 111 3.02 0.15 -15.47
CA ALA A 111 1.92 0.83 -14.83
C ALA A 111 1.58 2.14 -15.55
N LYS A 112 0.29 2.45 -15.59
CA LYS A 112 -0.24 3.79 -15.81
C LYS A 112 -1.34 4.05 -14.81
N THR A 113 -1.44 5.27 -14.32
CA THR A 113 -2.55 5.67 -13.47
C THR A 113 -3.81 5.81 -14.30
N LEU A 114 -4.89 5.15 -13.89
CA LEU A 114 -6.22 5.38 -14.45
C LEU A 114 -6.82 6.61 -13.79
N ILE A 115 -7.26 7.58 -14.59
CA ILE A 115 -8.00 8.75 -14.10
C ILE A 115 -9.40 8.27 -13.73
N ALA A 116 -9.58 7.96 -12.45
CA ALA A 116 -10.80 7.37 -11.90
C ALA A 116 -11.62 8.41 -11.14
N ASP A 117 -12.93 8.21 -11.14
CA ASP A 117 -13.81 8.77 -10.13
C ASP A 117 -13.79 7.85 -8.90
N THR A 118 -13.34 8.37 -7.77
CA THR A 118 -13.22 7.60 -6.54
C THR A 118 -14.49 7.68 -5.67
N SER A 119 -15.50 8.47 -6.08
CA SER A 119 -16.73 8.63 -5.30
C SER A 119 -17.45 7.30 -5.07
N PHE A 120 -18.03 7.17 -3.87
CA PHE A 120 -18.76 5.99 -3.44
C PHE A 120 -19.86 6.40 -2.46
N ASP A 121 -21.03 5.77 -2.55
CA ASP A 121 -22.15 6.03 -1.66
C ASP A 121 -22.01 5.20 -0.38
N TRP A 122 -21.42 5.81 0.64
CA TRP A 122 -21.27 5.21 1.96
C TRP A 122 -22.58 5.11 2.75
N GLU A 123 -23.67 5.75 2.29
CA GLU A 123 -24.93 5.86 3.06
C GLU A 123 -24.66 6.37 4.49
N ASP A 124 -25.09 5.64 5.52
CA ASP A 124 -24.88 5.97 6.93
C ASP A 124 -23.63 5.27 7.53
N ASP A 125 -22.80 4.63 6.70
CA ASP A 125 -21.59 3.92 7.15
C ASP A 125 -20.62 4.86 7.87
N ASN A 126 -20.05 4.36 8.97
CA ASN A 126 -19.02 5.02 9.76
C ASN A 126 -18.09 3.95 10.34
N HIS A 127 -16.91 4.36 10.76
CA HIS A 127 -15.92 3.50 11.41
C HIS A 127 -16.51 2.66 12.56
N VAL A 128 -16.13 1.38 12.61
CA VAL A 128 -16.51 0.43 13.66
C VAL A 128 -15.31 0.23 14.59
N LEU A 129 -15.20 1.11 15.58
CA LEU A 129 -14.07 1.15 16.51
C LEU A 129 -14.51 0.69 17.91
N PRO A 130 -13.72 -0.16 18.60
CA PRO A 130 -14.01 -0.53 19.98
C PRO A 130 -13.80 0.66 20.93
N ASP A 131 -14.43 0.63 22.11
CA ASP A 131 -14.16 1.61 23.17
C ASP A 131 -12.72 1.46 23.71
N HIS A 132 -12.24 0.21 23.81
CA HIS A 132 -10.86 -0.10 24.18
C HIS A 132 -10.28 -1.20 23.28
N PRO A 133 -9.01 -1.11 22.83
CA PRO A 133 -8.41 -2.12 21.94
C PRO A 133 -8.42 -3.56 22.48
N SER A 134 -8.49 -3.75 23.79
CA SER A 134 -8.59 -5.09 24.41
C SER A 134 -9.92 -5.79 24.17
N ASP A 135 -10.94 -5.06 23.72
CA ASP A 135 -12.26 -5.62 23.42
C ASP A 135 -12.30 -6.28 22.02
N LEU A 136 -11.19 -6.20 21.28
CA LEU A 136 -11.03 -6.82 19.97
C LEU A 136 -10.63 -8.29 20.07
N ILE A 137 -11.25 -9.08 19.23
CA ILE A 137 -10.84 -10.42 18.85
C ILE A 137 -10.56 -10.35 17.36
N ILE A 138 -9.28 -10.21 17.02
CA ILE A 138 -8.81 -10.01 15.65
C ILE A 138 -8.65 -11.37 14.96
N TYR A 139 -9.17 -11.47 13.74
CA TYR A 139 -8.93 -12.60 12.84
C TYR A 139 -8.08 -12.16 11.64
N GLU A 140 -6.81 -12.56 11.63
CA GLU A 140 -5.91 -12.32 10.48
C GLU A 140 -6.28 -13.25 9.32
N THR A 141 -6.43 -12.70 8.13
CA THR A 141 -6.74 -13.50 6.94
C THR A 141 -6.27 -12.87 5.64
N HIS A 142 -6.03 -13.71 4.64
CA HIS A 142 -5.83 -13.27 3.28
C HIS A 142 -7.18 -13.26 2.54
N ILE A 143 -7.46 -12.18 1.79
CA ILE A 143 -8.76 -11.95 1.12
C ILE A 143 -9.25 -13.13 0.28
N ARG A 144 -8.29 -13.88 -0.28
CA ARG A 144 -8.55 -15.04 -1.15
C ARG A 144 -8.75 -16.35 -0.40
N ASP A 145 -8.14 -16.53 0.76
CA ASP A 145 -7.89 -17.86 1.33
C ASP A 145 -9.17 -18.47 1.91
N LEU A 146 -10.03 -17.66 2.53
CA LEU A 146 -11.30 -18.13 3.09
C LEU A 146 -12.37 -18.42 2.04
N THR A 147 -12.12 -18.12 0.75
CA THR A 147 -13.15 -18.24 -0.30
C THR A 147 -12.71 -19.02 -1.53
N SER A 148 -11.45 -19.47 -1.60
CA SER A 148 -10.90 -20.12 -2.79
C SER A 148 -10.98 -21.65 -2.82
N ASP A 149 -11.28 -22.31 -1.71
CA ASP A 149 -11.36 -23.78 -1.68
C ASP A 149 -12.58 -24.28 -2.50
N PRO A 150 -12.48 -25.41 -3.22
CA PRO A 150 -13.62 -25.99 -3.94
C PRO A 150 -14.86 -26.31 -3.10
N SER A 151 -14.70 -26.49 -1.79
CA SER A 151 -15.82 -26.67 -0.85
C SER A 151 -16.54 -25.36 -0.53
N ALA A 152 -15.90 -24.23 -0.82
CA ALA A 152 -16.53 -22.93 -0.89
C ALA A 152 -17.53 -22.97 -2.06
N ARG A 153 -18.70 -22.35 -1.89
CA ARG A 153 -19.90 -22.61 -2.71
C ARG A 153 -19.71 -22.40 -4.22
N ASN A 154 -18.69 -21.62 -4.62
CA ASN A 154 -18.38 -21.25 -5.99
C ASN A 154 -16.94 -21.60 -6.36
N PHE A 155 -16.73 -22.26 -7.51
CA PHE A 155 -15.41 -22.37 -8.16
C PHE A 155 -15.06 -21.04 -8.85
N ALA A 156 -14.67 -20.03 -8.07
CA ALA A 156 -14.25 -18.75 -8.61
C ALA A 156 -13.03 -18.23 -7.85
N LYS A 157 -12.20 -17.45 -8.54
CA LYS A 157 -10.99 -16.83 -7.99
C LYS A 157 -11.41 -15.94 -6.80
N GLY A 158 -10.83 -16.14 -5.60
CA GLY A 158 -11.15 -15.28 -4.46
C GLY A 158 -10.86 -13.81 -4.78
N ASP A 159 -11.88 -12.96 -4.55
CA ASP A 159 -11.93 -11.54 -4.87
C ASP A 159 -12.66 -10.78 -3.74
N TYR A 160 -12.68 -9.44 -3.78
CA TYR A 160 -13.29 -8.61 -2.73
C TYR A 160 -14.78 -8.94 -2.50
N LEU A 161 -15.56 -9.11 -3.57
CA LEU A 161 -17.01 -9.35 -3.46
C LEU A 161 -17.33 -10.76 -2.96
N ARG A 162 -16.50 -11.76 -3.27
CA ARG A 162 -16.71 -13.15 -2.80
C ARG A 162 -16.53 -13.26 -1.29
N PHE A 163 -15.64 -12.47 -0.71
CA PHE A 163 -15.44 -12.45 0.74
C PHE A 163 -16.72 -12.11 1.50
N ILE A 164 -17.58 -11.26 0.92
CA ILE A 164 -18.82 -10.78 1.51
C ILE A 164 -20.10 -11.37 0.87
N GLU A 165 -19.98 -12.38 0.01
CA GLU A 165 -21.12 -12.95 -0.69
C GLU A 165 -22.09 -13.63 0.30
N PRO A 166 -23.39 -13.24 0.33
CA PRO A 166 -24.36 -13.83 1.25
C PRO A 166 -24.52 -15.35 1.09
N GLY A 167 -24.40 -16.08 2.20
CA GLY A 167 -24.49 -17.54 2.20
C GLY A 167 -23.30 -18.24 1.52
N GLN A 168 -22.16 -17.56 1.40
CA GLN A 168 -20.86 -18.16 1.12
C GLN A 168 -20.41 -19.05 2.28
N LYS A 169 -19.65 -20.11 1.98
CA LYS A 169 -18.93 -20.88 3.00
C LYS A 169 -17.52 -20.30 3.13
N GLY A 170 -17.14 -19.89 4.32
CA GLY A 170 -15.95 -19.06 4.54
C GLY A 170 -16.27 -17.58 4.51
N GLY A 171 -15.27 -16.74 4.21
CA GLY A 171 -15.40 -15.27 4.19
C GLY A 171 -16.10 -14.72 5.44
N ILE A 172 -16.98 -13.74 5.23
CA ILE A 172 -17.72 -13.06 6.30
C ILE A 172 -18.62 -14.00 7.13
N GLU A 173 -19.21 -15.04 6.53
CA GLU A 173 -20.09 -15.95 7.29
C GLU A 173 -19.30 -16.80 8.29
N HIS A 174 -18.08 -17.19 7.94
CA HIS A 174 -17.19 -17.85 8.88
C HIS A 174 -16.80 -16.94 10.05
N LEU A 175 -16.47 -15.68 9.77
CA LEU A 175 -16.13 -14.71 10.83
C LEU A 175 -17.29 -14.50 11.80
N LYS A 176 -18.52 -14.38 11.26
CA LYS A 176 -19.75 -14.26 12.06
C LYS A 176 -20.01 -15.51 12.91
N GLU A 177 -19.83 -16.70 12.34
CA GLU A 177 -20.00 -17.97 13.06
C GLU A 177 -18.97 -18.13 14.18
N LEU A 178 -17.72 -17.72 13.94
CA LEU A 178 -16.64 -17.78 14.92
C LEU A 178 -16.83 -16.77 16.07
N GLY A 179 -17.51 -15.65 15.81
CA GLY A 179 -17.82 -14.62 16.80
C GLY A 179 -16.68 -13.63 17.05
N VAL A 180 -15.77 -13.48 16.09
CA VAL A 180 -14.76 -12.40 16.08
C VAL A 180 -15.42 -11.07 15.76
N ASN A 181 -14.81 -9.95 16.14
CA ASN A 181 -15.34 -8.60 15.88
C ASN A 181 -14.36 -7.70 15.10
N ALA A 182 -13.18 -8.22 14.74
CA ALA A 182 -12.26 -7.54 13.86
C ALA A 182 -11.67 -8.52 12.85
N VAL A 183 -11.46 -8.04 11.63
CA VAL A 183 -10.74 -8.74 10.57
C VAL A 183 -9.48 -7.95 10.22
N GLU A 184 -8.34 -8.62 10.26
CA GLU A 184 -7.07 -8.07 9.77
C GLU A 184 -6.77 -8.71 8.42
N PHE A 185 -6.81 -7.92 7.35
CA PHE A 185 -6.44 -8.40 6.04
C PHE A 185 -4.92 -8.29 5.84
N LEU A 186 -4.31 -9.37 5.35
CA LEU A 186 -2.99 -9.30 4.70
C LEU A 186 -2.97 -8.19 3.62
N PRO A 187 -1.78 -7.74 3.16
CA PRO A 187 -1.66 -6.51 2.38
C PRO A 187 -2.62 -6.42 1.19
N LEU A 188 -3.42 -5.34 1.19
CA LEU A 188 -4.33 -4.99 0.10
C LEU A 188 -3.89 -3.73 -0.67
N GLN A 189 -2.73 -3.16 -0.34
CA GLN A 189 -2.06 -2.20 -1.22
C GLN A 189 -1.64 -2.90 -2.51
N LYS A 190 -1.64 -2.20 -3.65
CA LYS A 190 -1.17 -2.77 -4.92
C LYS A 190 0.27 -3.22 -4.78
N PHE A 191 0.51 -4.50 -5.02
CA PHE A 191 1.82 -5.13 -4.89
C PHE A 191 2.26 -5.82 -6.18
N ALA A 192 3.48 -6.35 -6.20
CA ALA A 192 4.07 -7.13 -7.28
C ALA A 192 3.93 -8.64 -7.06
N PRO A 193 2.86 -9.28 -7.57
CA PRO A 193 2.65 -10.71 -7.40
C PRO A 193 3.63 -11.54 -8.22
N PHE A 194 4.17 -11.02 -9.33
CA PHE A 194 5.07 -11.76 -10.20
C PHE A 194 6.50 -11.30 -10.01
N GLU A 195 7.45 -12.23 -10.08
CA GLU A 195 8.88 -11.93 -10.01
C GLU A 195 9.62 -12.49 -11.22
N PRO A 196 10.86 -12.03 -11.48
CA PRO A 196 11.70 -12.63 -12.49
C PRO A 196 11.85 -14.14 -12.27
N PRO A 197 12.01 -14.93 -13.36
CA PRO A 197 12.23 -16.36 -13.25
C PRO A 197 13.42 -16.70 -12.36
N PHE A 198 13.21 -17.60 -11.40
CA PHE A 198 14.25 -17.98 -10.44
C PHE A 198 15.50 -18.56 -11.13
N GLY A 199 16.67 -18.06 -10.71
CA GLY A 199 17.98 -18.52 -11.20
C GLY A 199 18.26 -18.18 -12.67
N LYS A 200 17.48 -17.30 -13.30
CA LYS A 200 17.69 -16.85 -14.68
C LYS A 200 17.80 -15.34 -14.73
N GLU A 201 18.87 -14.87 -15.33
CA GLU A 201 19.04 -13.45 -15.61
C GLU A 201 18.08 -13.03 -16.73
N THR A 202 17.37 -11.93 -16.51
CA THR A 202 16.45 -11.33 -17.48
C THR A 202 17.20 -10.43 -18.46
N ALA A 203 16.54 -10.00 -19.54
CA ALA A 203 17.13 -9.06 -20.48
C ALA A 203 17.47 -7.71 -19.83
N GLU A 204 16.75 -7.35 -18.76
CA GLU A 204 16.98 -6.17 -17.94
C GLU A 204 18.13 -6.33 -16.92
N GLY A 205 18.73 -7.53 -16.81
CA GLY A 205 19.81 -7.82 -15.87
C GLY A 205 19.34 -8.20 -14.46
N PHE A 206 18.03 -8.37 -14.25
CA PHE A 206 17.52 -8.86 -12.96
C PHE A 206 17.77 -10.35 -12.82
N LEU A 207 18.20 -10.77 -11.63
CA LEU A 207 18.37 -12.16 -11.25
C LEU A 207 17.62 -12.43 -9.94
N ASN A 208 16.55 -13.23 -10.00
CA ASN A 208 15.86 -13.69 -8.79
C ASN A 208 16.64 -14.86 -8.18
N THR A 209 17.17 -14.65 -6.97
CA THR A 209 18.00 -15.62 -6.25
C THR A 209 17.36 -16.17 -4.98
N TRP A 210 16.15 -15.71 -4.62
CA TRP A 210 15.58 -15.97 -3.29
C TRP A 210 14.18 -16.60 -3.33
N ASN A 211 13.36 -16.32 -4.35
CA ASN A 211 12.02 -16.88 -4.46
C ASN A 211 11.93 -17.93 -5.59
N PRO A 212 11.97 -19.23 -5.28
CA PRO A 212 11.91 -20.29 -6.29
C PRO A 212 10.57 -20.37 -7.02
N TYR A 213 9.52 -19.76 -6.50
CA TYR A 213 8.19 -19.75 -7.13
C TYR A 213 8.01 -18.62 -8.14
N SER A 214 8.88 -17.60 -8.11
CA SER A 214 8.75 -16.37 -8.88
C SER A 214 7.37 -15.71 -8.74
N PHE A 215 6.76 -15.88 -7.57
CA PHE A 215 5.41 -15.39 -7.25
C PHE A 215 5.32 -15.00 -5.78
N ASN A 216 4.79 -13.80 -5.51
CA ASN A 216 4.51 -13.26 -4.18
C ASN A 216 3.02 -13.37 -3.92
N TYR A 217 2.63 -14.38 -3.13
CA TYR A 217 1.21 -14.64 -2.88
C TYR A 217 0.60 -13.68 -1.85
N TRP A 218 1.30 -13.42 -0.75
CA TRP A 218 0.74 -12.72 0.40
C TRP A 218 0.55 -11.21 0.23
N GLY A 219 1.29 -10.59 -0.70
CA GLY A 219 1.13 -9.16 -0.99
C GLY A 219 2.18 -8.22 -0.42
N TYR A 220 3.20 -8.71 0.28
CA TYR A 220 4.18 -7.85 0.96
C TYR A 220 5.11 -7.05 0.03
N MET A 221 5.15 -7.33 -1.28
CA MET A 221 5.97 -6.58 -2.23
C MET A 221 5.22 -5.36 -2.79
N THR A 222 4.94 -4.37 -1.95
CA THR A 222 4.11 -3.20 -2.29
C THR A 222 4.72 -2.32 -3.39
N SER A 223 3.91 -2.00 -4.40
CA SER A 223 4.25 -1.17 -5.54
C SER A 223 3.64 0.24 -5.46
N PHE A 224 2.38 0.34 -5.04
CA PHE A 224 1.66 1.62 -4.91
C PHE A 224 0.91 1.68 -3.59
N PHE A 225 1.26 2.66 -2.76
CA PHE A 225 0.71 2.78 -1.40
C PHE A 225 -0.74 3.28 -1.35
N PHE A 226 -1.25 3.88 -2.41
CA PHE A 226 -2.59 4.50 -2.49
C PHE A 226 -3.58 3.69 -3.34
N SER A 227 -3.10 2.72 -4.12
CA SER A 227 -3.98 1.90 -4.95
C SER A 227 -4.31 0.59 -4.24
N PRO A 228 -5.58 0.14 -4.23
CA PRO A 228 -5.91 -1.21 -3.81
C PRO A 228 -5.36 -2.26 -4.79
N GLU A 229 -5.16 -3.49 -4.31
CA GLU A 229 -4.70 -4.57 -5.16
C GLU A 229 -5.77 -4.93 -6.20
N THR A 230 -5.42 -4.67 -7.46
CA THR A 230 -6.29 -4.83 -8.62
C THR A 230 -6.53 -6.28 -9.04
N MET A 231 -5.67 -7.22 -8.65
CA MET A 231 -5.83 -8.65 -8.91
C MET A 231 -6.98 -9.27 -8.09
N TYR A 232 -7.45 -8.59 -7.04
CA TYR A 232 -8.57 -9.02 -6.21
C TYR A 232 -9.90 -8.38 -6.60
N ALA A 233 -9.94 -7.62 -7.70
CA ALA A 233 -11.19 -7.17 -8.28
C ALA A 233 -11.85 -8.28 -9.11
N SER A 234 -13.17 -8.28 -9.19
CA SER A 234 -13.93 -9.29 -9.92
C SER A 234 -13.69 -9.24 -11.44
N ASP A 235 -13.21 -8.11 -11.96
CA ASP A 235 -12.95 -7.87 -13.38
C ASP A 235 -11.46 -8.01 -13.78
N HIS A 236 -10.59 -8.50 -12.88
CA HIS A 236 -9.18 -8.66 -13.22
C HIS A 236 -9.00 -9.59 -14.43
N GLY A 237 -8.18 -9.15 -15.38
CA GLY A 237 -7.84 -9.92 -16.58
C GLY A 237 -6.67 -10.87 -16.34
N GLU A 238 -6.42 -11.77 -17.28
CA GLU A 238 -5.20 -12.59 -17.25
C GLU A 238 -3.95 -11.76 -17.57
N VAL A 239 -4.07 -10.81 -18.51
CA VAL A 239 -2.95 -9.99 -19.00
C VAL A 239 -2.84 -8.65 -18.28
N LEU A 240 -3.96 -8.08 -17.84
CA LEU A 240 -4.06 -6.72 -17.34
C LEU A 240 -5.01 -6.67 -16.14
N SER A 241 -4.66 -5.88 -15.13
CA SER A 241 -5.51 -5.65 -13.96
C SER A 241 -5.64 -4.15 -13.70
N GLY A 242 -6.77 -3.75 -13.09
CA GLY A 242 -7.05 -2.35 -12.77
C GLY A 242 -7.46 -1.49 -13.95
N ALA A 243 -8.01 -2.10 -15.01
CA ALA A 243 -8.42 -1.41 -16.23
C ALA A 243 -9.77 -0.68 -16.10
N THR A 244 -10.51 -0.93 -15.02
CA THR A 244 -11.76 -0.26 -14.67
C THR A 244 -11.77 0.14 -13.20
N GLU A 245 -12.74 0.97 -12.81
CA GLU A 245 -12.96 1.41 -11.43
C GLU A 245 -13.54 0.32 -10.51
N ALA A 246 -13.72 -0.92 -10.97
CA ALA A 246 -14.30 -2.01 -10.18
C ALA A 246 -13.55 -2.21 -8.86
N THR A 247 -12.22 -2.24 -8.89
CA THR A 247 -11.38 -2.41 -7.69
C THR A 247 -11.74 -1.42 -6.57
N LEU A 248 -11.92 -0.13 -6.90
CA LEU A 248 -12.27 0.91 -5.93
C LEU A 248 -13.64 0.64 -5.31
N LYS A 249 -14.64 0.34 -6.15
CA LYS A 249 -16.02 0.13 -5.71
C LYS A 249 -16.16 -1.13 -4.87
N GLU A 250 -15.51 -2.21 -5.28
CA GLU A 250 -15.60 -3.50 -4.62
C GLU A 250 -14.89 -3.53 -3.28
N TYR A 251 -13.73 -2.87 -3.17
CA TYR A 251 -13.05 -2.71 -1.88
C TYR A 251 -13.92 -1.90 -0.91
N LYS A 252 -14.46 -0.76 -1.34
CA LYS A 252 -15.36 0.04 -0.46
C LYS A 252 -16.61 -0.73 -0.08
N GLN A 253 -17.17 -1.53 -0.99
CA GLN A 253 -18.28 -2.42 -0.70
C GLN A 253 -17.91 -3.51 0.32
N LEU A 254 -16.70 -4.08 0.24
CA LEU A 254 -16.17 -5.02 1.23
C LEU A 254 -16.18 -4.38 2.62
N VAL A 255 -15.58 -3.20 2.76
CA VAL A 255 -15.50 -2.48 4.04
C VAL A 255 -16.89 -2.12 4.57
N LYS A 256 -17.72 -1.45 3.77
CA LYS A 256 -19.10 -1.09 4.14
C LYS A 256 -19.94 -2.30 4.59
N THR A 257 -19.76 -3.45 3.94
CA THR A 257 -20.50 -4.67 4.30
C THR A 257 -19.99 -5.27 5.61
N LEU A 258 -18.68 -5.23 5.86
CA LEU A 258 -18.09 -5.66 7.13
C LEU A 258 -18.55 -4.77 8.28
N HIS A 259 -18.56 -3.45 8.09
CA HIS A 259 -19.07 -2.49 9.07
C HIS A 259 -20.56 -2.70 9.38
N ALA A 260 -21.39 -2.94 8.36
CA ALA A 260 -22.81 -3.27 8.54
C ALA A 260 -23.04 -4.56 9.37
N HIS A 261 -22.02 -5.42 9.46
CA HIS A 261 -22.01 -6.61 10.30
C HIS A 261 -21.21 -6.45 11.61
N GLY A 262 -20.77 -5.23 11.94
CA GLY A 262 -20.10 -4.89 13.20
C GLY A 262 -18.64 -5.30 13.28
N PHE A 263 -17.96 -5.48 12.15
CA PHE A 263 -16.53 -5.79 12.12
C PHE A 263 -15.69 -4.52 12.03
N THR A 264 -14.69 -4.38 12.89
CA THR A 264 -13.55 -3.49 12.70
C THR A 264 -12.67 -4.03 11.56
N VAL A 265 -12.34 -3.20 10.57
CA VAL A 265 -11.49 -3.58 9.43
C VAL A 265 -10.06 -3.05 9.61
N ILE A 266 -9.12 -3.96 9.79
CA ILE A 266 -7.69 -3.67 9.94
C ILE A 266 -6.96 -4.06 8.65
N MET A 267 -6.10 -3.18 8.16
CA MET A 267 -5.32 -3.41 6.95
C MET A 267 -3.84 -3.57 7.27
N ASP A 268 -3.23 -4.67 6.83
CA ASP A 268 -1.79 -4.81 6.82
C ASP A 268 -1.16 -3.87 5.77
N VAL A 269 -0.20 -3.05 6.21
CA VAL A 269 0.44 -2.02 5.42
C VAL A 269 1.96 -2.15 5.46
N VAL A 270 2.58 -2.01 4.29
CA VAL A 270 4.01 -2.24 4.10
C VAL A 270 4.69 -0.95 3.70
N TYR A 271 5.10 -0.17 4.70
CA TYR A 271 5.84 1.09 4.47
C TYR A 271 7.35 0.97 4.73
N ASN A 272 7.83 -0.23 5.08
CA ASN A 272 9.23 -0.46 5.41
C ASN A 272 10.12 -0.70 4.17
N HIS A 273 9.55 -1.14 3.06
CA HIS A 273 10.23 -1.38 1.78
C HIS A 273 9.27 -1.19 0.59
N THR A 274 9.79 -1.26 -0.63
CA THR A 274 9.00 -1.37 -1.87
C THR A 274 9.33 -2.66 -2.61
N SER A 275 8.47 -3.04 -3.56
CA SER A 275 8.78 -4.05 -4.58
C SER A 275 10.12 -3.78 -5.28
N LEU A 276 10.84 -4.86 -5.61
CA LEU A 276 12.23 -4.78 -6.07
C LEU A 276 12.39 -4.74 -7.60
N PHE A 277 11.60 -5.54 -8.33
CA PHE A 277 11.85 -5.84 -9.75
C PHE A 277 10.88 -5.13 -10.72
N ASP A 278 9.80 -4.59 -10.19
CA ASP A 278 8.76 -3.94 -10.99
C ASP A 278 9.11 -2.49 -11.29
N MET A 279 8.23 -1.83 -12.06
CA MET A 279 8.38 -0.43 -12.39
C MET A 279 7.83 0.52 -11.31
N ASN A 280 8.24 0.29 -10.05
CA ASN A 280 7.83 1.11 -8.91
C ASN A 280 8.16 2.60 -9.15
N PRO A 281 7.18 3.52 -8.96
CA PRO A 281 7.39 4.96 -9.19
C PRO A 281 8.54 5.57 -8.39
N LEU A 282 8.73 5.20 -7.13
CA LEU A 282 9.77 5.79 -6.28
C LEU A 282 11.17 5.38 -6.78
N THR A 283 11.32 4.10 -7.13
CA THR A 283 12.56 3.58 -7.72
C THR A 283 12.86 4.22 -9.07
N HIS A 284 11.84 4.52 -9.88
CA HIS A 284 12.02 5.14 -11.20
C HIS A 284 12.22 6.66 -11.13
N LEU A 285 11.64 7.30 -10.12
CA LEU A 285 11.82 8.71 -9.85
C LEU A 285 13.27 9.00 -9.43
N ALA A 286 13.68 8.42 -8.30
CA ALA A 286 14.95 8.78 -7.66
C ALA A 286 15.23 7.78 -6.51
N PRO A 287 15.69 6.55 -6.79
CA PRO A 287 15.74 5.47 -5.81
C PRO A 287 16.58 5.84 -4.58
N GLU A 288 17.62 6.62 -4.81
CA GLU A 288 18.62 7.09 -3.85
C GLU A 288 18.09 8.12 -2.85
N HIS A 289 16.96 8.74 -3.21
CA HIS A 289 16.27 9.70 -2.38
C HIS A 289 15.17 9.06 -1.56
N PHE A 290 14.53 8.02 -2.09
CA PHE A 290 13.40 7.35 -1.44
C PHE A 290 13.80 6.07 -0.70
N LEU A 291 14.93 5.46 -1.04
CA LEU A 291 15.43 4.23 -0.43
C LEU A 291 16.72 4.51 0.35
N ARG A 292 16.95 3.73 1.40
CA ARG A 292 18.15 3.86 2.23
C ARG A 292 19.35 3.22 1.54
N LEU A 293 20.48 3.92 1.59
CA LEU A 293 21.75 3.46 1.07
C LEU A 293 22.79 3.33 2.18
N ASP A 294 23.71 2.37 2.04
CA ASP A 294 24.93 2.30 2.85
C ASP A 294 25.96 3.36 2.46
N GLU A 295 27.08 3.41 3.18
CA GLU A 295 28.18 4.35 2.92
C GLU A 295 28.83 4.16 1.54
N GLN A 296 28.63 3.00 0.90
CA GLN A 296 29.13 2.67 -0.43
C GLN A 296 28.09 2.92 -1.53
N GLY A 297 26.91 3.44 -1.19
CA GLY A 297 25.83 3.75 -2.13
C GLY A 297 25.00 2.52 -2.56
N LYS A 298 25.05 1.40 -1.82
CA LYS A 298 24.21 0.23 -2.08
C LYS A 298 22.94 0.27 -1.23
N LEU A 299 21.86 -0.34 -1.72
CA LEU A 299 20.60 -0.45 -0.97
C LEU A 299 20.81 -1.20 0.35
N LEU A 300 20.34 -0.60 1.44
CA LEU A 300 20.20 -1.30 2.71
C LEU A 300 19.06 -2.31 2.62
N ASN A 301 19.21 -3.43 3.34
CA ASN A 301 18.28 -4.55 3.27
C ASN A 301 18.12 -5.26 4.62
N ARG A 302 17.87 -4.50 5.69
CA ARG A 302 17.54 -5.08 7.01
C ARG A 302 16.15 -5.71 7.02
N SER A 303 15.26 -5.30 6.12
CA SER A 303 13.96 -5.94 5.86
C SER A 303 14.10 -7.38 5.35
N GLY A 304 15.21 -7.70 4.68
CA GLY A 304 15.40 -8.98 3.99
C GLY A 304 14.70 -9.06 2.63
N THR A 305 14.05 -7.99 2.16
CA THR A 305 13.21 -7.97 0.94
C THR A 305 13.86 -7.22 -0.24
N GLY A 306 15.09 -6.75 -0.07
CA GLY A 306 15.96 -6.21 -1.13
C GLY A 306 16.23 -4.71 -1.01
N ASN A 307 15.38 -3.96 -0.30
CA ASN A 307 15.54 -2.53 -0.08
C ASN A 307 14.81 -2.09 1.21
N GLU A 308 15.05 -0.84 1.62
CA GLU A 308 14.35 -0.18 2.71
C GLU A 308 13.92 1.21 2.30
N LEU A 309 12.69 1.59 2.64
CA LEU A 309 12.18 2.93 2.42
C LEU A 309 12.84 3.92 3.41
N LYS A 310 13.26 5.07 2.90
CA LYS A 310 13.94 6.13 3.64
C LYS A 310 12.94 7.00 4.41
N THR A 311 12.26 6.38 5.36
CA THR A 311 11.15 6.99 6.11
C THR A 311 11.52 8.29 6.82
N GLU A 312 12.80 8.48 7.16
CA GLU A 312 13.28 9.71 7.79
C GLU A 312 13.31 10.94 6.86
N ASP A 313 13.22 10.73 5.55
CA ASP A 313 13.11 11.81 4.57
C ASP A 313 11.73 12.49 4.67
N PRO A 314 11.65 13.83 4.76
CA PRO A 314 10.37 14.53 4.94
C PRO A 314 9.34 14.22 3.85
N PHE A 315 9.77 13.99 2.61
CA PHE A 315 8.86 13.62 1.53
C PHE A 315 8.27 12.24 1.76
N VAL A 316 9.12 11.26 2.07
CA VAL A 316 8.70 9.87 2.31
C VAL A 316 7.78 9.82 3.53
N ARG A 317 8.13 10.54 4.60
CA ARG A 317 7.27 10.70 5.78
C ARG A 317 5.89 11.22 5.40
N GLN A 318 5.83 12.29 4.60
CA GLN A 318 4.56 12.86 4.17
C GLN A 318 3.77 11.89 3.27
N LEU A 319 4.45 11.18 2.35
CA LEU A 319 3.83 10.16 1.50
C LEU A 319 3.16 9.06 2.33
N ILE A 320 3.84 8.56 3.38
CA ILE A 320 3.29 7.53 4.27
C ILE A 320 2.08 8.09 5.04
N LYS A 321 2.21 9.28 5.64
CA LYS A 321 1.11 9.92 6.37
C LYS A 321 -0.10 10.16 5.48
N ASP A 322 0.12 10.63 4.26
CA ASP A 322 -0.95 10.84 3.27
C ASP A 322 -1.61 9.52 2.86
N SER A 323 -0.82 8.45 2.70
CA SER A 323 -1.36 7.13 2.38
C SER A 323 -2.22 6.58 3.52
N VAL A 324 -1.74 6.64 4.77
CA VAL A 324 -2.52 6.22 5.95
C VAL A 324 -3.81 7.02 6.06
N ARG A 325 -3.74 8.35 5.96
CA ARG A 325 -4.93 9.22 5.94
C ARG A 325 -5.90 8.83 4.83
N TYR A 326 -5.40 8.61 3.62
CA TYR A 326 -6.21 8.24 2.48
C TYR A 326 -6.97 6.92 2.71
N TRP A 327 -6.33 5.91 3.29
CA TRP A 327 -7.03 4.66 3.63
C TRP A 327 -8.10 4.84 4.70
N ILE A 328 -7.89 5.75 5.67
CA ILE A 328 -8.91 6.09 6.67
C ILE A 328 -10.08 6.82 6.00
N GLU A 329 -9.81 7.92 5.28
CA GLU A 329 -10.84 8.83 4.79
C GLU A 329 -11.57 8.30 3.54
N GLU A 330 -10.85 7.69 2.60
CA GLU A 330 -11.40 7.26 1.32
C GLU A 330 -12.01 5.86 1.37
N PHE A 331 -11.47 4.98 2.21
CA PHE A 331 -11.84 3.56 2.33
C PHE A 331 -12.42 3.18 3.69
N HIS A 332 -12.50 4.11 4.65
CA HIS A 332 -13.02 3.87 6.00
C HIS A 332 -12.28 2.77 6.76
N ILE A 333 -10.98 2.59 6.53
CA ILE A 333 -10.17 1.61 7.29
C ILE A 333 -10.09 2.02 8.78
N ASP A 334 -10.42 1.09 9.67
CA ASP A 334 -10.50 1.33 11.13
C ASP A 334 -9.16 1.16 11.84
N GLY A 335 -8.19 0.54 11.19
CA GLY A 335 -6.88 0.29 11.78
C GLY A 335 -5.87 -0.28 10.82
N PHE A 336 -4.62 -0.29 11.25
CA PHE A 336 -3.49 -0.71 10.44
C PHE A 336 -2.57 -1.62 11.22
N ARG A 337 -2.13 -2.71 10.60
CA ARG A 337 -1.00 -3.52 11.07
C ARG A 337 0.21 -3.16 10.24
N PHE A 338 1.23 -2.58 10.86
CA PHE A 338 2.44 -2.12 10.21
C PHE A 338 3.48 -3.24 10.17
N ASP A 339 3.73 -3.73 8.97
CA ASP A 339 4.78 -4.69 8.66
C ASP A 339 6.16 -4.13 8.99
N LEU A 340 6.98 -4.92 9.70
CA LEU A 340 8.33 -4.57 10.14
C LEU A 340 8.43 -3.12 10.65
N ALA A 341 7.49 -2.70 11.50
CA ALA A 341 7.32 -1.30 11.90
C ALA A 341 8.60 -0.70 12.52
N ALA A 342 9.50 -1.53 13.07
CA ALA A 342 10.78 -1.06 13.61
C ALA A 342 11.70 -0.41 12.55
N LEU A 343 11.44 -0.62 11.26
CA LEU A 343 12.17 0.03 10.16
C LEU A 343 11.70 1.45 9.84
N ILE A 344 10.51 1.83 10.29
CA ILE A 344 10.00 3.20 10.15
C ILE A 344 10.71 4.07 11.19
N ASP A 345 11.22 5.24 10.83
CA ASP A 345 11.93 6.08 11.80
C ASP A 345 11.00 6.62 12.89
N HIS A 346 11.58 6.89 14.06
CA HIS A 346 10.85 7.31 15.25
C HIS A 346 10.00 8.58 15.05
N GLN A 347 10.50 9.58 14.32
CA GLN A 347 9.77 10.83 14.09
C GLN A 347 8.55 10.59 13.18
N THR A 348 8.70 9.76 12.13
CA THR A 348 7.59 9.37 11.28
C THR A 348 6.50 8.64 12.06
N ARG A 349 6.86 7.72 12.96
CA ARG A 349 5.87 7.04 13.83
C ARG A 349 5.08 8.05 14.67
N ILE A 350 5.76 8.98 15.35
CA ILE A 350 5.08 10.02 16.13
C ILE A 350 4.11 10.81 15.26
N GLU A 351 4.56 11.29 14.10
CA GLU A 351 3.72 12.09 13.22
C GLU A 351 2.56 11.31 12.59
N ILE A 352 2.69 9.99 12.40
CA ILE A 352 1.57 9.14 12.01
C ILE A 352 0.55 9.08 13.14
N ARG A 353 0.98 8.77 14.38
CA ARG A 353 0.08 8.69 15.54
C ARG A 353 -0.64 10.02 15.78
N GLU A 354 0.08 11.14 15.78
CA GLU A 354 -0.48 12.49 15.93
C GLU A 354 -1.50 12.82 14.84
N MET A 355 -1.22 12.44 13.59
CA MET A 355 -2.13 12.65 12.47
C MET A 355 -3.41 11.82 12.60
N VAL A 356 -3.27 10.54 12.97
CA VAL A 356 -4.42 9.65 13.17
C VAL A 356 -5.25 10.12 14.37
N ASP A 357 -4.63 10.58 15.45
CA ASP A 357 -5.33 11.14 16.62
C ASP A 357 -6.18 12.37 16.30
N GLN A 358 -5.78 13.15 15.29
CA GLN A 358 -6.58 14.30 14.82
C GLN A 358 -7.82 13.87 14.03
N ILE A 359 -7.81 12.67 13.45
CA ILE A 359 -8.95 12.09 12.73
C ILE A 359 -9.86 11.37 13.72
N ASP A 360 -9.35 10.32 14.36
CA ASP A 360 -10.00 9.61 15.48
C ASP A 360 -8.93 8.85 16.28
N PRO A 361 -8.72 9.16 17.57
CA PRO A 361 -7.70 8.51 18.40
C PRO A 361 -7.95 7.02 18.66
N ARG A 362 -9.17 6.52 18.37
CA ARG A 362 -9.51 5.10 18.51
C ARG A 362 -9.00 4.25 17.34
N ILE A 363 -8.64 4.86 16.21
CA ILE A 363 -8.07 4.14 15.06
C ILE A 363 -6.78 3.44 15.49
N LEU A 364 -6.75 2.14 15.20
CA LEU A 364 -5.73 1.22 15.70
C LEU A 364 -4.47 1.31 14.85
N LEU A 365 -3.32 1.37 15.50
CA LEU A 365 -2.03 1.18 14.86
C LEU A 365 -1.34 0.02 15.59
N ILE A 366 -1.22 -1.12 14.93
CA ILE A 366 -0.57 -2.34 15.45
C ILE A 366 0.80 -2.43 14.80
N ALA A 367 1.84 -2.72 15.56
CA ALA A 367 3.20 -2.85 15.08
C ALA A 367 3.67 -4.31 15.10
N GLU A 368 4.39 -4.73 14.06
CA GLU A 368 5.48 -5.67 14.25
C GLU A 368 6.70 -4.93 14.84
N PRO A 369 7.06 -5.13 16.11
CA PRO A 369 8.10 -4.36 16.77
C PRO A 369 9.52 -4.78 16.37
N TRP A 370 9.69 -5.43 15.22
CA TRP A 370 10.95 -5.95 14.68
C TRP A 370 11.20 -5.48 13.24
N GLY A 371 12.32 -5.91 12.64
CA GLY A 371 12.71 -5.56 11.26
C GLY A 371 14.07 -4.88 11.10
N GLY A 372 14.86 -4.76 12.17
CA GLY A 372 16.20 -4.16 12.13
C GLY A 372 16.67 -3.76 13.52
N SER A 373 15.71 -3.45 14.39
CA SER A 373 15.80 -3.41 15.84
C SER A 373 14.64 -4.23 16.44
N TYR A 374 14.59 -4.36 17.76
CA TYR A 374 13.46 -4.95 18.49
C TYR A 374 13.00 -3.95 19.55
N GLU A 375 11.82 -3.36 19.36
CA GLU A 375 11.39 -2.13 20.06
C GLU A 375 9.98 -2.19 20.71
N PRO A 376 9.51 -3.31 21.28
CA PRO A 376 8.13 -3.41 21.77
C PRO A 376 7.79 -2.40 22.87
N SER A 377 8.74 -2.03 23.74
CA SER A 377 8.52 -1.02 24.79
C SER A 377 8.35 0.38 24.21
N VAL A 378 9.09 0.72 23.15
CA VAL A 378 8.99 2.04 22.49
C VAL A 378 7.61 2.21 21.85
N PHE A 379 7.12 1.17 21.17
CA PHE A 379 5.77 1.17 20.61
C PHE A 379 4.70 1.31 21.70
N SER A 380 4.86 0.59 22.81
CA SER A 380 3.96 0.72 23.96
C SER A 380 3.94 2.14 24.54
N ASP A 381 5.10 2.80 24.66
CA ASP A 381 5.20 4.18 25.17
C ASP A 381 4.56 5.21 24.21
N GLN A 382 4.44 4.87 22.93
CA GLN A 382 3.82 5.69 21.88
C GLN A 382 2.32 5.45 21.69
N ASN A 383 1.68 4.67 22.57
CA ASN A 383 0.28 4.23 22.42
C ASN A 383 0.03 3.51 21.07
N TRP A 384 0.99 2.68 20.66
CA TRP A 384 0.98 1.91 19.43
C TRP A 384 1.12 0.44 19.81
N PRO A 385 0.02 -0.34 19.96
CA PRO A 385 0.11 -1.75 20.33
C PRO A 385 1.02 -2.54 19.39
N SER A 386 1.62 -3.61 19.88
CA SER A 386 2.56 -4.43 19.10
C SER A 386 2.31 -5.92 19.28
N TRP A 387 2.59 -6.71 18.24
CA TRP A 387 2.56 -8.17 18.33
C TRP A 387 3.52 -8.68 19.41
N ASN A 388 2.97 -9.41 20.39
CA ASN A 388 3.71 -9.90 21.54
C ASN A 388 4.32 -11.28 21.25
N ASP A 389 5.51 -11.27 20.66
CA ASP A 389 6.29 -12.47 20.38
C ASP A 389 6.74 -13.22 21.64
N ARG A 390 6.88 -12.53 22.78
CA ARG A 390 7.18 -13.17 24.07
C ARG A 390 6.05 -14.11 24.46
N ILE A 391 4.80 -13.65 24.53
CA ILE A 391 3.66 -14.53 24.83
C ILE A 391 3.57 -15.68 23.81
N ARG A 392 3.73 -15.38 22.52
CA ARG A 392 3.73 -16.40 21.45
C ARG A 392 4.77 -17.49 21.73
N ASN A 393 6.02 -17.12 21.96
CA ASN A 393 7.13 -18.05 22.18
C ASN A 393 7.00 -18.77 23.53
N THR A 394 6.49 -18.08 24.55
CA THR A 394 6.20 -18.65 25.86
C THR A 394 5.15 -19.77 25.78
N VAL A 395 4.05 -19.53 25.07
CA VAL A 395 2.95 -20.49 24.95
C VAL A 395 3.30 -21.62 23.97
N LYS A 396 3.76 -21.29 22.76
CA LYS A 396 3.99 -22.24 21.66
C LYS A 396 5.43 -22.76 21.60
N GLY A 397 6.40 -21.92 21.91
CA GLY A 397 7.81 -22.11 21.56
C GLY A 397 8.24 -21.24 20.37
N SER A 398 9.53 -20.90 20.28
CA SER A 398 10.05 -20.17 19.11
C SER A 398 10.29 -21.07 17.90
N ASP A 399 10.55 -22.37 18.14
CA ASP A 399 10.73 -23.40 17.11
C ASP A 399 10.02 -24.71 17.52
N PRO A 400 9.22 -25.33 16.63
CA PRO A 400 8.41 -26.50 16.99
C PRO A 400 9.22 -27.76 17.31
N VAL A 401 10.53 -27.78 17.01
CA VAL A 401 11.39 -28.96 17.20
C VAL A 401 12.30 -28.79 18.41
N HIS A 402 12.98 -27.64 18.50
CA HIS A 402 14.12 -27.41 19.39
C HIS A 402 13.83 -26.44 20.54
N ASP A 403 12.80 -25.62 20.42
CA ASP A 403 12.45 -24.61 21.44
C ASP A 403 10.94 -24.56 21.63
N LYS A 404 10.43 -25.60 22.29
CA LYS A 404 9.01 -25.79 22.57
C LYS A 404 8.58 -24.96 23.77
N GLY A 405 7.33 -24.49 23.73
CA GLY A 405 6.73 -23.70 24.81
C GLY A 405 5.78 -24.50 25.69
N PHE A 406 5.09 -23.77 26.57
CA PHE A 406 4.23 -24.29 27.62
C PHE A 406 3.24 -25.38 27.17
N ILE A 407 2.57 -25.21 26.02
CA ILE A 407 1.56 -26.17 25.54
C ILE A 407 2.15 -27.53 25.11
N PHE A 408 3.48 -27.62 25.00
CA PHE A 408 4.22 -28.84 24.72
C PHE A 408 4.98 -29.37 25.94
N SER A 409 4.68 -28.88 27.14
CA SER A 409 5.31 -29.27 28.41
C SER A 409 6.82 -29.05 28.45
N ASP A 410 7.33 -28.12 27.64
CA ASP A 410 8.73 -27.69 27.64
C ASP A 410 8.74 -26.20 27.96
N TRP A 411 9.47 -25.80 28.98
CA TRP A 411 9.50 -24.43 29.47
C TRP A 411 10.95 -24.03 29.70
N GLN A 412 11.47 -23.18 28.81
CA GLN A 412 12.89 -22.81 28.80
C GLN A 412 13.19 -21.40 29.33
N PHE A 413 12.21 -20.70 29.92
CA PHE A 413 12.40 -19.32 30.39
C PHE A 413 12.14 -19.17 31.89
N GLU A 414 13.19 -19.22 32.72
CA GLU A 414 13.12 -18.76 34.13
C GLU A 414 12.80 -17.27 34.25
#